data_AF-A0A954GAK3-F1
#
_entry.id   AF-A0A954GAK3-F1
#
_cell.length_a   1.000
_cell.length_b   1.000
_cell.length_c   1.000
_cell.angle_alpha   90.00
_cell.angle_beta   90.00
_cell.angle_gamma   90.00
#
_symmetry.space_group_name_H-M   'P 1'
#
loop_
_entity.id
_entity.type
_entity.pdbx_description
1 polymer ?
#
loop_
_entity_poly.entity_id
_entity_poly.type
_entity_poly.pdbx_seq_one_letter_code
_entity_poly.pdbx_strand_id
1 'polypeptide(L)'
;VKVVYGDQDLQVAPQLVALAKELGLHWEAYGWSRASLLLDPQLEWAQLTARELKPELSELKLTRMIANSNPVANLELAIPNPVSEGKMTKPLSRRDEAAAVTSISFEEVAEAAGISFQYFNGHEWPVTAHKMYEFTGGGVGILDFNADGWPDLYLTQGAPWPVNEQQQQYSDQLFENQGDGTFRDVTGSTGIFENRFSQGVTIGDLNNDGFDDIYVGNIGFNRLYLNNGDGTYTESDQAKGSEKDWTTSCLMADLNGDGAPEIYAVNYLMGEDVFDRVCRTADGSERSCMPLNFPAAQDQLFENLNNGRFENITSSSGIEVSEGKGLGIVAADLKGKGFPDLFIANDAVANFFMVNQGMRKPTFQEEALLSGLAFNAQGRTEACMGVAAGDADA
;
A
#
# COMPACT_ATOMS: atom_id res chain seq x y z
N VAL A 1 -1.17 6.79 3.87
CA VAL A 1 -1.45 7.64 2.69
C VAL A 1 -2.93 7.99 2.79
N LYS A 2 -3.29 9.28 2.90
CA LYS A 2 -4.67 9.70 3.19
C LYS A 2 -5.43 9.92 1.89
N VAL A 3 -6.58 9.26 1.79
CA VAL A 3 -7.61 9.37 0.73
C VAL A 3 -7.99 10.85 0.53
N VAL A 4 -8.06 11.29 -0.73
CA VAL A 4 -8.50 12.63 -1.17
C VAL A 4 -9.69 12.41 -2.10
N TYR A 5 -10.66 13.35 -2.11
CA TYR A 5 -12.12 13.25 -2.37
C TYR A 5 -12.62 14.15 -3.54
N GLY A 6 -13.85 13.93 -4.05
CA GLY A 6 -14.40 14.46 -5.32
C GLY A 6 -15.49 15.55 -5.27
N ASP A 7 -16.16 15.79 -6.41
CA ASP A 7 -17.12 16.91 -6.61
C ASP A 7 -18.40 16.82 -5.73
N GLN A 8 -18.89 15.62 -5.40
CA GLN A 8 -20.02 15.47 -4.47
C GLN A 8 -19.62 15.80 -3.03
N ASP A 9 -18.33 15.62 -2.71
CA ASP A 9 -17.79 15.85 -1.37
C ASP A 9 -17.70 17.33 -1.04
N LEU A 10 -17.64 18.23 -2.04
CA LEU A 10 -17.69 19.69 -1.79
C LEU A 10 -18.96 20.15 -1.06
N GLN A 11 -20.08 19.43 -1.21
CA GLN A 11 -21.32 19.77 -0.49
C GLN A 11 -21.29 19.36 0.98
N VAL A 12 -20.55 18.30 1.31
CA VAL A 12 -20.48 17.71 2.65
C VAL A 12 -19.22 18.15 3.40
N ALA A 13 -18.16 18.55 2.68
CA ALA A 13 -16.87 18.96 3.22
C ALA A 13 -16.96 20.03 4.31
N PRO A 14 -17.81 21.08 4.23
CA PRO A 14 -17.96 22.03 5.33
C PRO A 14 -18.45 21.37 6.63
N GLN A 15 -19.34 20.37 6.54
CA GLN A 15 -19.87 19.63 7.69
C GLN A 15 -18.81 18.68 8.25
N LEU A 16 -18.07 17.98 7.39
CA LEU A 16 -16.97 17.10 7.78
C LEU A 16 -15.85 17.88 8.47
N VAL A 17 -15.51 19.07 7.97
CA VAL A 17 -14.52 19.94 8.59
C VAL A 17 -14.98 20.45 9.96
N ALA A 18 -16.26 20.82 10.09
CA ALA A 18 -16.83 21.20 11.38
C ALA A 18 -16.79 20.03 12.36
N LEU A 19 -17.20 18.83 11.94
CA LEU A 19 -17.18 17.63 12.76
C LEU A 19 -15.75 17.23 13.14
N ALA A 20 -14.80 17.24 12.20
CA ALA A 20 -13.40 16.94 12.48
C ALA A 20 -12.82 17.91 13.51
N LYS A 21 -13.13 19.21 13.42
CA LYS A 21 -12.77 20.19 14.45
C LYS A 21 -13.39 19.86 15.81
N GLU A 22 -14.68 19.50 15.85
CA GLU A 22 -15.36 19.09 17.09
C GLU A 22 -14.75 17.83 17.72
N LEU A 23 -14.27 16.90 16.89
CA LEU A 23 -13.60 15.66 17.31
C LEU A 23 -12.12 15.84 17.67
N GLY A 24 -11.56 17.05 17.52
CA GLY A 24 -10.13 17.32 17.73
C GLY A 24 -9.21 16.82 16.60
N LEU A 25 -9.80 16.41 15.47
CA LEU A 25 -9.15 15.93 14.26
C LEU A 25 -8.69 17.09 13.37
N HIS A 26 -7.81 17.94 13.90
CA HIS A 26 -7.40 19.18 13.22
C HIS A 26 -6.59 18.91 11.93
N TRP A 27 -5.82 17.82 11.89
CA TRP A 27 -5.09 17.41 10.68
C TRP A 27 -6.06 17.00 9.57
N GLU A 28 -7.11 16.27 9.91
CA GLU A 28 -8.20 15.89 9.01
C GLU A 28 -8.95 17.13 8.54
N ALA A 29 -9.34 18.03 9.45
CA ALA A 29 -10.03 19.27 9.11
C ALA A 29 -9.20 20.17 8.16
N TYR A 30 -7.89 20.25 8.39
CA TYR A 30 -6.97 20.93 7.49
C TYR A 30 -6.86 20.24 6.14
N GLY A 31 -6.73 18.91 6.13
CA GLY A 31 -6.69 18.07 4.94
C GLY A 31 -7.93 18.26 4.06
N TRP A 32 -9.12 18.15 4.64
CA TRP A 32 -10.40 18.40 3.98
C TRP A 32 -10.47 19.80 3.36
N SER A 33 -10.03 20.82 4.11
CA SER A 33 -10.01 22.20 3.60
C SER A 33 -9.03 22.37 2.43
N ARG A 34 -7.86 21.72 2.48
CA ARG A 34 -6.87 21.75 1.39
C ARG A 34 -7.39 21.01 0.16
N ALA A 35 -7.99 19.83 0.33
CA ALA A 35 -8.59 19.06 -0.74
C ALA A 35 -9.69 19.87 -1.46
N SER A 36 -10.60 20.49 -0.71
CA SER A 36 -11.64 21.34 -1.30
C SER A 36 -11.09 22.52 -2.11
N LEU A 37 -9.95 23.11 -1.69
CA LEU A 37 -9.30 24.19 -2.44
C LEU A 37 -8.60 23.72 -3.72
N LEU A 38 -8.30 22.42 -3.86
CA LEU A 38 -7.82 21.86 -5.13
C LEU A 38 -8.96 21.79 -6.13
N LEU A 39 -10.15 21.40 -5.68
CA LEU A 39 -11.36 21.33 -6.51
C LEU A 39 -11.91 22.72 -6.88
N ASP A 40 -12.09 23.60 -5.89
CA ASP A 40 -12.50 24.99 -6.10
C ASP A 40 -11.68 25.95 -5.21
N PRO A 41 -10.70 26.67 -5.80
CA PRO A 41 -9.88 27.64 -5.09
C PRO A 41 -10.64 28.83 -4.48
N GLN A 42 -11.91 29.08 -4.88
CA GLN A 42 -12.70 30.23 -4.42
C GLN A 42 -13.49 29.96 -3.13
N LEU A 43 -13.43 28.74 -2.57
CA LEU A 43 -14.16 28.38 -1.36
C LEU A 43 -13.65 29.14 -0.12
N GLU A 44 -14.36 30.20 0.27
CA GLU A 44 -13.99 31.05 1.40
C GLU A 44 -13.85 30.29 2.73
N TRP A 45 -14.78 29.36 3.01
CA TRP A 45 -14.76 28.55 4.24
C TRP A 45 -13.49 27.69 4.35
N ALA A 46 -13.02 27.15 3.22
CA ALA A 46 -11.85 26.29 3.14
C ALA A 46 -10.56 27.11 3.25
N GLN A 47 -10.51 28.30 2.61
CA GLN A 47 -9.41 29.24 2.77
C GLN A 47 -9.26 29.71 4.22
N LEU A 48 -10.38 30.02 4.89
CA LEU A 48 -10.39 30.44 6.29
C LEU A 48 -9.89 29.31 7.20
N THR A 49 -10.43 28.11 7.05
CA THR A 49 -10.02 26.97 7.88
C THR A 49 -8.55 26.60 7.66
N ALA A 50 -8.06 26.60 6.42
CA ALA A 50 -6.65 26.33 6.15
C ALA A 50 -5.72 27.39 6.74
N ARG A 51 -6.13 28.67 6.77
CA ARG A 51 -5.34 29.75 7.41
C ARG A 51 -5.38 29.66 8.93
N GLU A 52 -6.52 29.25 9.49
CA GLU A 52 -6.73 29.09 10.93
C GLU A 52 -5.91 27.92 11.49
N LEU A 53 -6.01 26.74 10.89
CA LEU A 53 -5.39 25.53 11.43
C LEU A 53 -3.89 25.43 11.14
N LYS A 54 -3.40 25.95 10.00
CA LYS A 54 -2.00 25.77 9.57
C LYS A 54 -0.95 26.14 10.65
N PRO A 55 -1.09 27.25 11.39
CA PRO A 55 -0.14 27.59 12.47
C PRO A 55 -0.22 26.65 13.68
N GLU A 56 -1.37 26.02 13.93
CA GLU A 56 -1.59 25.13 15.07
C GLU A 56 -1.01 23.73 14.82
N LEU A 57 -1.01 23.26 13.57
CA LEU A 57 -0.60 21.90 13.21
C LEU A 57 0.79 21.52 13.69
N SER A 58 1.75 22.45 13.62
CA SER A 58 3.14 22.21 14.06
C SER A 58 3.31 22.05 15.57
N GLU A 59 2.32 22.48 16.37
CA GLU A 59 2.34 22.35 17.83
C GLU A 59 1.38 21.28 18.35
N LEU A 60 0.55 20.71 17.49
CA LEU A 60 -0.35 19.61 17.87
C LEU A 60 0.47 18.36 18.17
N LYS A 61 0.27 17.83 19.37
CA LYS A 61 0.65 16.43 19.61
C LYS A 61 -0.22 15.55 18.74
N LEU A 62 0.39 14.61 18.02
CA LEU A 62 -0.30 13.49 17.38
C LEU A 62 -1.07 12.69 18.45
N THR A 63 -2.28 13.12 18.76
CA THR A 63 -3.25 12.37 19.54
C THR A 63 -4.11 11.60 18.56
N ARG A 64 -4.03 10.25 18.60
CA ARG A 64 -5.11 9.41 18.06
C ARG A 64 -6.41 9.88 18.70
N MET A 65 -7.49 9.91 17.91
CA MET A 65 -8.87 10.28 18.24
C MET A 65 -9.16 10.37 19.75
N ILE A 66 -9.83 11.42 20.21
CA ILE A 66 -10.34 11.45 21.60
C ILE A 66 -11.21 10.21 21.80
N ALA A 67 -10.76 9.26 22.64
CA ALA A 67 -11.34 7.91 22.74
C ALA A 67 -12.86 7.91 22.99
N ASN A 68 -13.39 8.97 23.62
CA ASN A 68 -14.82 9.11 23.92
C ASN A 68 -15.66 9.66 22.76
N SER A 69 -15.04 9.95 21.61
CA SER A 69 -15.68 10.61 20.48
C SER A 69 -15.63 9.79 19.18
N ASN A 70 -15.08 8.57 19.20
CA ASN A 70 -15.12 7.67 18.04
C ASN A 70 -16.55 7.14 17.86
N PRO A 71 -17.30 7.55 16.82
CA PRO A 71 -18.66 7.06 16.59
C PRO A 71 -18.68 5.57 16.21
N VAL A 72 -17.58 5.05 15.63
CA VAL A 72 -17.44 3.64 15.20
C VAL A 72 -17.13 2.72 16.38
N ALA A 73 -16.50 3.22 17.44
CA ALA A 73 -16.27 2.45 18.67
C ALA A 73 -17.57 1.97 19.36
N ASN A 74 -18.74 2.51 18.97
CA ASN A 74 -20.05 2.09 19.45
C ASN A 74 -20.87 1.29 18.43
N LEU A 75 -20.34 1.05 17.22
CA LEU A 75 -20.93 0.09 16.29
C LEU A 75 -20.51 -1.32 16.73
N GLU A 76 -21.48 -2.13 17.17
CA GLU A 76 -21.29 -3.57 17.23
C GLU A 76 -21.21 -4.10 15.80
N LEU A 77 -20.01 -4.17 15.25
CA LEU A 77 -19.74 -5.02 14.10
C LEU A 77 -20.09 -6.45 14.51
N ALA A 78 -20.78 -7.19 13.64
CA ALA A 78 -21.27 -8.54 13.92
C ALA A 78 -20.14 -9.58 13.93
N ILE A 79 -19.07 -9.28 14.64
CA ILE A 79 -18.03 -10.21 15.02
C ILE A 79 -18.61 -11.04 16.17
N PRO A 80 -18.59 -12.39 16.10
CA PRO A 80 -19.02 -13.20 17.22
C PRO A 80 -18.14 -12.92 18.46
N ASN A 81 -18.70 -12.20 19.43
CA ASN A 81 -18.10 -11.86 20.73
C ASN A 81 -18.17 -13.06 21.72
N PRO A 82 -17.44 -13.11 22.88
CA PRO A 82 -16.60 -12.06 23.51
C PRO A 82 -15.33 -12.51 24.31
N VAL A 83 -14.71 -11.52 25.00
CA VAL A 83 -13.80 -11.49 26.20
C VAL A 83 -12.35 -11.11 25.85
N SER A 84 -11.74 -10.02 26.33
CA SER A 84 -11.83 -9.33 27.63
C SER A 84 -11.72 -7.80 27.54
N GLU A 85 -12.34 -7.08 28.49
CA GLU A 85 -11.96 -5.71 28.84
C GLU A 85 -10.46 -5.66 29.18
N GLY A 86 -9.66 -5.19 28.22
CA GLY A 86 -8.23 -4.95 28.42
C GLY A 86 -8.04 -3.95 29.55
N LYS A 87 -7.39 -4.38 30.64
CA LYS A 87 -6.92 -3.45 31.67
C LYS A 87 -5.91 -2.51 31.02
N MET A 88 -6.14 -1.19 31.14
CA MET A 88 -5.14 -0.18 30.84
C MET A 88 -3.77 -0.60 31.40
N THR A 89 -2.83 -0.90 30.52
CA THR A 89 -1.45 -1.16 30.90
C THR A 89 -0.86 0.14 31.46
N LYS A 90 0.01 -0.01 32.47
CA LYS A 90 0.63 1.13 33.17
C LYS A 90 1.35 2.04 32.17
N PRO A 91 1.33 3.36 32.38
CA PRO A 91 2.14 4.26 31.56
C PRO A 91 3.60 3.85 31.65
N LEU A 92 4.24 3.69 30.49
CA LEU A 92 5.67 3.48 30.39
C LEU A 92 6.38 4.59 31.17
N SER A 93 7.03 4.22 32.28
CA SER A 93 7.77 5.18 33.10
C SER A 93 8.90 5.76 32.25
N ARG A 94 8.96 7.10 32.15
CA ARG A 94 10.11 7.83 31.61
C ARG A 94 11.38 7.27 32.26
N ARG A 95 12.24 6.63 31.47
CA ARG A 95 13.60 6.30 31.90
C ARG A 95 14.35 7.63 31.99
N ASP A 96 14.77 7.98 33.20
CA ASP A 96 15.70 9.08 33.44
C ASP A 96 16.99 8.82 32.65
N GLU A 97 17.39 9.81 31.84
CA GLU A 97 18.61 9.79 31.06
C GLU A 97 19.84 9.85 31.97
N ALA A 98 20.58 8.75 32.02
CA ALA A 98 22.02 8.77 32.26
C ALA A 98 22.68 7.94 31.15
N ALA A 99 23.49 8.62 30.33
CA ALA A 99 24.11 8.08 29.14
C ALA A 99 24.98 6.84 29.43
N ALA A 100 24.57 5.72 28.87
CA ALA A 100 25.45 4.68 28.36
C ALA A 100 24.90 4.29 27.00
N VAL A 101 25.69 4.42 25.94
CA VAL A 101 25.37 3.76 24.67
C VAL A 101 25.49 2.26 24.94
N THR A 102 24.39 1.68 25.40
CA THR A 102 24.19 0.24 25.48
C THR A 102 24.08 -0.27 24.05
N SER A 103 24.81 -1.34 23.73
CA SER A 103 24.74 -2.05 22.46
C SER A 103 23.31 -2.17 21.98
N ILE A 104 23.03 -1.80 20.73
CA ILE A 104 21.76 -2.10 20.07
C ILE A 104 21.62 -3.63 20.04
N SER A 105 20.53 -4.14 20.59
CA SER A 105 20.17 -5.57 20.54
C SER A 105 18.82 -5.71 19.86
N PHE A 106 18.71 -6.69 18.96
CA PHE A 106 17.44 -7.11 18.39
C PHE A 106 16.91 -8.31 19.19
N GLU A 107 15.61 -8.33 19.43
CA GLU A 107 14.89 -9.43 20.07
C GLU A 107 13.81 -9.91 19.12
N GLU A 108 13.73 -11.23 18.94
CA GLU A 108 12.61 -11.86 18.24
C GLU A 108 11.41 -11.81 19.21
N VAL A 109 10.29 -11.24 18.75
CA VAL A 109 9.08 -11.09 19.57
C VAL A 109 7.81 -11.58 18.87
N ALA A 110 7.89 -12.14 17.66
CA ALA A 110 6.71 -12.52 16.88
C ALA A 110 5.89 -13.59 17.62
N GLU A 111 6.54 -14.64 18.15
CA GLU A 111 5.83 -15.67 18.91
C GLU A 111 5.17 -15.08 20.18
N ALA A 112 5.89 -14.23 20.91
CA ALA A 112 5.37 -13.57 22.11
C ALA A 112 4.22 -12.60 21.80
N ALA A 113 4.24 -11.98 20.62
CA ALA A 113 3.19 -11.11 20.10
C ALA A 113 2.05 -11.89 19.44
N GLY A 114 2.10 -13.23 19.35
CA GLY A 114 1.03 -14.03 18.72
C GLY A 114 1.08 -14.09 17.18
N ILE A 115 2.17 -13.63 16.56
CA ILE A 115 2.38 -13.67 15.10
C ILE A 115 3.14 -14.95 14.74
N SER A 116 2.42 -15.94 14.19
CA SER A 116 3.01 -17.19 13.69
C SER A 116 2.96 -17.22 12.16
N PHE A 117 3.90 -16.52 11.54
CA PHE A 117 4.00 -16.39 10.09
C PHE A 117 5.43 -16.58 9.61
N GLN A 118 5.61 -17.35 8.54
CA GLN A 118 6.88 -17.47 7.83
C GLN A 118 6.59 -17.43 6.33
N TYR A 119 7.23 -16.51 5.62
CA TYR A 119 7.10 -16.41 4.18
C TYR A 119 7.78 -17.61 3.48
N PHE A 120 7.05 -18.26 2.60
CA PHE A 120 7.49 -19.37 1.77
C PHE A 120 7.64 -18.89 0.33
N ASN A 121 8.88 -18.75 -0.13
CA ASN A 121 9.20 -18.24 -1.46
C ASN A 121 9.01 -19.26 -2.61
N GLY A 122 8.26 -20.34 -2.39
CA GLY A 122 7.99 -21.38 -3.41
C GLY A 122 9.15 -22.35 -3.66
N HIS A 123 10.10 -22.41 -2.74
CA HIS A 123 11.34 -23.16 -2.91
C HIS A 123 11.24 -24.65 -2.60
N GLU A 124 11.89 -25.50 -3.40
CA GLU A 124 11.98 -26.95 -3.19
C GLU A 124 13.43 -27.43 -3.02
N TRP A 125 13.79 -27.95 -1.84
CA TRP A 125 15.14 -28.48 -1.58
C TRP A 125 15.35 -29.90 -2.17
N PRO A 126 16.57 -30.24 -2.62
CA PRO A 126 17.76 -29.40 -2.72
C PRO A 126 17.82 -28.63 -4.05
N VAL A 127 18.40 -27.42 -4.05
CA VAL A 127 18.66 -26.67 -5.29
C VAL A 127 20.12 -26.37 -5.56
N THR A 128 20.41 -26.29 -6.84
CA THR A 128 21.65 -25.79 -7.45
C THR A 128 21.53 -24.32 -7.89
N ALA A 129 20.30 -23.87 -8.18
CA ALA A 129 19.98 -22.52 -8.61
C ALA A 129 18.52 -22.18 -8.28
N HIS A 130 18.27 -20.90 -8.10
CA HIS A 130 16.95 -20.36 -7.79
C HIS A 130 16.25 -19.83 -9.05
N LYS A 131 14.92 -20.00 -9.10
CA LYS A 131 14.05 -19.38 -10.11
C LYS A 131 13.87 -17.90 -9.82
N MET A 132 13.51 -17.12 -10.83
CA MET A 132 13.52 -15.65 -10.73
C MET A 132 12.60 -15.11 -9.61
N TYR A 133 11.43 -15.71 -9.41
CA TYR A 133 10.49 -15.29 -8.37
C TYR A 133 10.90 -15.67 -6.93
N GLU A 134 11.84 -16.61 -6.75
CA GLU A 134 12.26 -17.05 -5.42
C GLU A 134 13.12 -16.02 -4.68
N PHE A 135 13.61 -15.01 -5.40
CA PHE A 135 14.42 -13.90 -4.87
C PHE A 135 13.59 -12.76 -4.30
N THR A 136 12.32 -12.70 -4.66
CA THR A 136 11.40 -11.63 -4.26
C THR A 136 10.60 -12.09 -3.03
N GLY A 137 10.50 -11.21 -2.03
CA GLY A 137 9.74 -11.44 -0.80
C GLY A 137 8.27 -11.05 -0.93
N GLY A 138 7.55 -11.15 0.19
CA GLY A 138 6.18 -10.65 0.34
C GLY A 138 6.13 -9.24 0.95
N GLY A 139 5.11 -8.49 0.60
CA GLY A 139 4.72 -7.23 1.22
C GLY A 139 3.87 -7.41 2.48
N VAL A 140 3.79 -6.31 3.25
CA VAL A 140 2.98 -6.19 4.47
C VAL A 140 2.03 -5.02 4.30
N GLY A 141 0.74 -5.26 4.48
CA GLY A 141 -0.30 -4.25 4.56
C GLY A 141 -0.56 -3.90 6.03
N ILE A 142 -0.68 -2.61 6.32
CA ILE A 142 -1.11 -2.11 7.62
C ILE A 142 -2.47 -1.45 7.41
N LEU A 143 -3.47 -1.89 8.15
CA LEU A 143 -4.87 -1.52 7.99
C LEU A 143 -5.58 -1.50 9.35
N ASP A 144 -6.77 -0.95 9.42
CA ASP A 144 -7.68 -1.07 10.56
C ASP A 144 -8.96 -1.75 10.06
N PHE A 145 -8.94 -3.09 9.97
CA PHE A 145 -9.98 -3.81 9.19
C PHE A 145 -11.35 -3.81 9.89
N ASN A 146 -11.36 -3.62 11.21
CA ASN A 146 -12.56 -3.62 12.05
C ASN A 146 -12.89 -2.20 12.58
N ALA A 147 -12.15 -1.17 12.16
CA ALA A 147 -12.31 0.24 12.54
C ALA A 147 -12.25 0.50 14.07
N ASP A 148 -11.45 -0.28 14.80
CA ASP A 148 -11.27 -0.16 16.24
C ASP A 148 -10.18 0.86 16.66
N GLY A 149 -9.45 1.40 15.68
CA GLY A 149 -8.38 2.39 15.85
C GLY A 149 -6.99 1.80 16.09
N TRP A 150 -6.84 0.47 16.02
CA TRP A 150 -5.57 -0.22 16.13
C TRP A 150 -5.08 -0.71 14.77
N PRO A 151 -3.79 -0.54 14.44
CA PRO A 151 -3.25 -1.06 13.19
C PRO A 151 -3.08 -2.58 13.27
N ASP A 152 -3.79 -3.27 12.39
CA ASP A 152 -3.72 -4.69 12.07
C ASP A 152 -2.67 -4.97 11.01
N LEU A 153 -2.37 -6.26 10.77
CA LEU A 153 -1.35 -6.70 9.82
C LEU A 153 -1.94 -7.65 8.78
N TYR A 154 -1.82 -7.31 7.51
CA TYR A 154 -2.02 -8.22 6.39
C TYR A 154 -0.66 -8.65 5.84
N LEU A 155 -0.36 -9.95 5.84
CA LEU A 155 0.91 -10.51 5.40
C LEU A 155 0.69 -11.33 4.14
N THR A 156 1.32 -10.89 3.04
CA THR A 156 1.31 -11.65 1.78
C THR A 156 2.19 -12.90 1.88
N GLN A 157 1.83 -13.94 1.15
CA GLN A 157 2.46 -15.25 1.20
C GLN A 157 2.80 -15.74 -0.20
N GLY A 158 3.93 -16.44 -0.34
CA GLY A 158 4.25 -17.15 -1.57
C GLY A 158 3.57 -18.52 -1.61
N ALA A 159 3.67 -19.20 -2.73
CA ALA A 159 3.00 -20.49 -2.92
C ALA A 159 3.95 -21.53 -3.52
N PRO A 160 3.67 -22.83 -3.38
CA PRO A 160 4.30 -23.85 -4.20
C PRO A 160 4.14 -23.52 -5.69
N TRP A 161 5.17 -23.79 -6.48
CA TRP A 161 5.15 -23.48 -7.91
C TRP A 161 5.22 -24.75 -8.78
N PRO A 162 4.35 -24.89 -9.80
CA PRO A 162 3.31 -23.94 -10.21
C PRO A 162 2.17 -23.83 -9.19
N VAL A 163 1.53 -22.67 -9.14
CA VAL A 163 0.40 -22.41 -8.24
C VAL A 163 -0.71 -23.41 -8.47
N ASN A 164 -1.20 -24.00 -7.39
CA ASN A 164 -2.35 -24.90 -7.37
C ASN A 164 -3.45 -24.24 -6.54
N GLU A 165 -4.53 -23.77 -7.15
CA GLU A 165 -5.62 -23.07 -6.45
C GLU A 165 -6.34 -23.93 -5.38
N GLN A 166 -6.19 -25.26 -5.42
CA GLN A 166 -6.75 -26.15 -4.39
C GLN A 166 -5.84 -26.32 -3.17
N GLN A 167 -4.62 -25.79 -3.21
CA GLN A 167 -3.65 -25.91 -2.13
C GLN A 167 -4.13 -25.13 -0.89
N GLN A 168 -4.02 -25.76 0.28
CA GLN A 168 -4.56 -25.24 1.55
C GLN A 168 -3.46 -24.77 2.52
N GLN A 169 -2.20 -24.84 2.09
CA GLN A 169 -1.07 -24.33 2.85
C GLN A 169 -0.72 -22.94 2.32
N TYR A 170 0.20 -22.21 2.95
CA TYR A 170 0.75 -20.97 2.42
C TYR A 170 -0.29 -20.04 1.76
N SER A 171 -1.14 -19.46 2.60
CA SER A 171 -2.04 -18.37 2.21
C SER A 171 -1.61 -17.08 2.87
N ASP A 172 -2.06 -15.96 2.32
CA ASP A 172 -1.99 -14.67 3.01
C ASP A 172 -2.67 -14.77 4.38
N GLN A 173 -2.21 -13.94 5.33
CA GLN A 173 -2.73 -13.94 6.70
C GLN A 173 -3.08 -12.53 7.16
N LEU A 174 -4.20 -12.41 7.86
CA LEU A 174 -4.64 -11.18 8.53
C LEU A 174 -4.61 -11.37 10.04
N PHE A 175 -3.88 -10.49 10.72
CA PHE A 175 -3.70 -10.48 12.17
C PHE A 175 -4.32 -9.23 12.78
N GLU A 176 -5.29 -9.43 13.67
CA GLU A 176 -5.95 -8.37 14.44
C GLU A 176 -5.10 -7.98 15.64
N ASN A 177 -4.86 -6.69 15.81
CA ASN A 177 -4.17 -6.10 16.95
C ASN A 177 -5.10 -6.01 18.16
N GLN A 178 -4.74 -6.68 19.25
CA GLN A 178 -5.59 -6.71 20.46
C GLN A 178 -5.42 -5.46 21.35
N GLY A 179 -4.60 -4.48 20.95
CA GLY A 179 -4.35 -3.23 21.69
C GLY A 179 -3.42 -3.37 22.91
N ASP A 180 -2.95 -4.58 23.22
CA ASP A 180 -2.03 -4.88 24.32
C ASP A 180 -0.62 -5.31 23.87
N GLY A 181 -0.34 -5.17 22.57
CA GLY A 181 0.91 -5.60 21.93
C GLY A 181 0.88 -7.05 21.43
N THR A 182 -0.26 -7.74 21.56
CA THR A 182 -0.48 -9.06 20.95
C THR A 182 -1.39 -8.98 19.73
N PHE A 183 -1.30 -10.00 18.88
CA PHE A 183 -2.00 -10.16 17.63
C PHE A 183 -2.70 -11.51 17.59
N ARG A 184 -3.83 -11.56 16.89
CA ARG A 184 -4.63 -12.76 16.68
C ARG A 184 -4.83 -13.00 15.19
N ASP A 185 -4.50 -14.20 14.71
CA ASP A 185 -4.86 -14.60 13.34
C ASP A 185 -6.39 -14.68 13.20
N VAL A 186 -6.94 -13.83 12.34
CA VAL A 186 -8.37 -13.73 12.03
C VAL A 186 -8.68 -14.09 10.57
N THR A 187 -7.69 -14.57 9.81
CA THR A 187 -7.78 -14.85 8.37
C THR A 187 -9.02 -15.68 8.02
N GLY A 188 -9.24 -16.78 8.74
CA GLY A 188 -10.36 -17.68 8.47
C GLY A 188 -11.74 -17.06 8.75
N SER A 189 -11.83 -16.13 9.71
CA SER A 189 -13.10 -15.45 10.04
C SER A 189 -13.44 -14.33 9.07
N THR A 190 -12.45 -13.74 8.39
CA THR A 190 -12.69 -12.63 7.45
C THR A 190 -13.17 -13.11 6.08
N GLY A 191 -13.08 -14.42 5.80
CA GLY A 191 -13.42 -15.00 4.51
C GLY A 191 -12.36 -14.82 3.43
N ILE A 192 -11.21 -14.22 3.76
CA ILE A 192 -10.06 -14.12 2.86
C ILE A 192 -9.45 -15.50 2.66
N PHE A 193 -9.21 -15.84 1.41
CA PHE A 193 -8.44 -17.01 1.01
C PHE A 193 -7.62 -16.67 -0.23
N GLU A 194 -6.43 -16.12 -0.01
CA GLU A 194 -5.46 -15.86 -1.07
C GLU A 194 -4.30 -16.85 -0.95
N ASN A 195 -4.17 -17.74 -1.93
CA ASN A 195 -3.24 -18.87 -1.92
C ASN A 195 -2.36 -18.92 -3.19
N ARG A 196 -2.33 -17.82 -3.96
CA ARG A 196 -1.39 -17.58 -5.07
C ARG A 196 -0.05 -17.11 -4.52
N PHE A 197 0.84 -16.77 -5.44
CA PHE A 197 2.14 -16.23 -5.11
C PHE A 197 2.05 -14.70 -4.98
N SER A 198 1.76 -14.23 -3.77
CA SER A 198 1.53 -12.82 -3.46
C SER A 198 2.83 -12.10 -3.08
N GLN A 199 2.99 -10.86 -3.56
CA GLN A 199 4.20 -10.05 -3.35
C GLN A 199 3.88 -8.59 -3.03
N GLY A 200 3.02 -7.95 -3.83
CA GLY A 200 2.56 -6.59 -3.57
C GLY A 200 1.31 -6.59 -2.69
N VAL A 201 1.19 -5.61 -1.80
CA VAL A 201 -0.08 -5.30 -1.15
C VAL A 201 -0.22 -3.80 -0.95
N THR A 202 -1.43 -3.29 -1.16
CA THR A 202 -1.79 -1.91 -0.85
C THR A 202 -3.17 -1.89 -0.21
N ILE A 203 -3.35 -0.93 0.69
CA ILE A 203 -4.52 -0.77 1.55
C ILE A 203 -5.10 0.61 1.28
N GLY A 204 -6.43 0.68 1.19
CA GLY A 204 -7.15 1.94 1.10
C GLY A 204 -8.65 1.73 0.95
N ASP A 205 -9.43 2.76 1.21
CA ASP A 205 -10.87 2.78 1.02
C ASP A 205 -11.18 3.12 -0.45
N LEU A 206 -11.52 2.13 -1.27
CA LEU A 206 -11.74 2.32 -2.72
C LEU A 206 -13.17 2.77 -3.05
N ASN A 207 -14.12 2.49 -2.17
CA ASN A 207 -15.54 2.73 -2.40
C ASN A 207 -16.08 3.87 -1.52
N ASN A 208 -15.22 4.50 -0.72
CA ASN A 208 -15.52 5.57 0.23
C ASN A 208 -16.57 5.19 1.28
N ASP A 209 -16.57 3.93 1.74
CA ASP A 209 -17.49 3.44 2.77
C ASP A 209 -16.91 3.53 4.20
N GLY A 210 -15.66 3.96 4.33
CA GLY A 210 -14.95 4.14 5.59
C GLY A 210 -14.22 2.89 6.09
N PHE A 211 -14.16 1.81 5.30
CA PHE A 211 -13.45 0.58 5.65
C PHE A 211 -12.28 0.31 4.68
N ASP A 212 -11.18 -0.20 5.24
CA ASP A 212 -9.97 -0.48 4.46
C ASP A 212 -10.14 -1.71 3.55
N ASP A 213 -10.08 -1.50 2.24
CA ASP A 213 -10.00 -2.54 1.21
C ASP A 213 -8.54 -2.99 0.98
N ILE A 214 -8.38 -4.18 0.40
CA ILE A 214 -7.07 -4.80 0.18
C ILE A 214 -6.90 -5.14 -1.29
N TYR A 215 -5.84 -4.63 -1.93
CA TYR A 215 -5.40 -5.08 -3.25
C TYR A 215 -4.07 -5.80 -3.17
N VAL A 216 -4.01 -7.00 -3.72
CA VAL A 216 -2.86 -7.90 -3.67
C VAL A 216 -2.29 -8.10 -5.07
N GLY A 217 -1.01 -7.78 -5.21
CA GLY A 217 -0.19 -8.02 -6.38
C GLY A 217 0.39 -9.43 -6.38
N ASN A 218 0.13 -10.18 -7.44
CA ASN A 218 0.47 -11.59 -7.56
C ASN A 218 1.38 -11.87 -8.77
N ILE A 219 1.95 -13.07 -8.78
CA ILE A 219 2.24 -13.74 -10.04
C ILE A 219 0.93 -14.31 -10.60
N GLY A 220 0.54 -13.84 -11.78
CA GLY A 220 -0.75 -14.09 -12.39
C GLY A 220 -1.78 -13.03 -11.99
N PHE A 221 -3.03 -13.45 -11.83
CA PHE A 221 -4.11 -12.50 -11.53
C PHE A 221 -3.95 -11.85 -10.16
N ASN A 222 -4.04 -10.52 -10.12
CA ASN A 222 -4.14 -9.73 -8.91
C ASN A 222 -5.53 -9.87 -8.29
N ARG A 223 -5.63 -9.50 -7.01
CA ARG A 223 -6.83 -9.73 -6.20
C ARG A 223 -7.25 -8.47 -5.48
N LEU A 224 -8.55 -8.22 -5.50
CA LEU A 224 -9.18 -7.12 -4.78
C LEU A 224 -10.18 -7.69 -3.77
N TYR A 225 -10.01 -7.35 -2.50
CA TYR A 225 -10.91 -7.67 -1.42
C TYR A 225 -11.57 -6.39 -0.92
N LEU A 226 -12.88 -6.32 -1.05
CA LEU A 226 -13.69 -5.22 -0.54
C LEU A 226 -14.16 -5.54 0.88
N ASN A 227 -13.92 -4.64 1.82
CA ASN A 227 -14.37 -4.81 3.20
C ASN A 227 -15.89 -4.62 3.27
N ASN A 228 -16.60 -5.56 3.88
CA ASN A 228 -18.06 -5.48 4.00
C ASN A 228 -18.51 -4.62 5.20
N GLY A 229 -17.56 -4.10 5.99
CA GLY A 229 -17.83 -3.32 7.20
C GLY A 229 -18.36 -4.16 8.36
N ASP A 230 -18.28 -5.49 8.30
CA ASP A 230 -18.68 -6.42 9.36
C ASP A 230 -17.55 -7.36 9.81
N GLY A 231 -16.31 -7.03 9.41
CA GLY A 231 -15.12 -7.85 9.64
C GLY A 231 -14.89 -8.95 8.59
N THR A 232 -15.71 -9.00 7.54
CA THR A 232 -15.53 -9.92 6.40
C THR A 232 -15.20 -9.18 5.11
N TYR A 233 -14.66 -9.91 4.13
CA TYR A 233 -14.29 -9.38 2.82
C TYR A 233 -15.01 -10.10 1.68
N THR A 234 -15.31 -9.33 0.62
CA THR A 234 -15.83 -9.84 -0.66
C THR A 234 -14.75 -9.72 -1.74
N GLU A 235 -14.46 -10.82 -2.45
CA GLU A 235 -13.56 -10.80 -3.61
C GLU A 235 -14.22 -10.09 -4.81
N SER A 236 -13.46 -9.22 -5.47
CA SER A 236 -13.82 -8.54 -6.71
C SER A 236 -12.88 -8.91 -7.86
N ASP A 237 -13.45 -9.07 -9.06
CA ASP A 237 -12.73 -9.36 -10.31
C ASP A 237 -12.17 -8.09 -11.00
N GLN A 238 -12.37 -6.91 -10.40
CA GLN A 238 -11.88 -5.65 -10.95
C GLN A 238 -10.36 -5.53 -10.84
N ALA A 239 -9.74 -4.79 -11.77
CA ALA A 239 -8.30 -4.50 -11.76
C ALA A 239 -7.37 -5.72 -11.62
N LYS A 240 -7.81 -6.93 -12.01
CA LYS A 240 -7.06 -8.18 -11.79
C LYS A 240 -5.87 -8.43 -12.72
N GLY A 241 -5.64 -7.58 -13.71
CA GLY A 241 -4.58 -7.79 -14.71
C GLY A 241 -4.80 -9.07 -15.54
N SER A 242 -3.69 -9.76 -15.85
CA SER A 242 -3.66 -10.98 -16.67
C SER A 242 -2.96 -12.15 -15.97
N GLU A 243 -3.23 -13.38 -16.41
CA GLU A 243 -2.60 -14.60 -15.89
C GLU A 243 -1.06 -14.66 -16.11
N LYS A 244 -0.52 -13.78 -16.94
CA LYS A 244 0.92 -13.72 -17.28
C LYS A 244 1.65 -12.59 -16.58
N ASP A 245 0.92 -11.76 -15.85
CA ASP A 245 1.49 -10.60 -15.19
C ASP A 245 2.30 -11.06 -13.97
N TRP A 246 3.28 -10.24 -13.60
CA TRP A 246 4.04 -10.42 -12.36
C TRP A 246 4.06 -9.08 -11.65
N THR A 247 3.08 -8.88 -10.78
CA THR A 247 2.92 -7.66 -10.00
C THR A 247 3.68 -7.78 -8.68
N THR A 248 4.75 -7.02 -8.55
CA THR A 248 5.67 -7.04 -7.39
C THR A 248 5.33 -5.97 -6.35
N SER A 249 4.66 -4.91 -6.78
CA SER A 249 4.24 -3.80 -5.92
C SER A 249 2.96 -3.19 -6.47
N CYS A 250 2.23 -2.47 -5.62
CA CYS A 250 0.99 -1.82 -5.99
C CYS A 250 0.75 -0.59 -5.12
N LEU A 251 -0.10 0.31 -5.63
CA LEU A 251 -0.46 1.55 -4.97
C LEU A 251 -1.95 1.81 -5.17
N MET A 252 -2.64 2.19 -4.10
CA MET A 252 -3.89 2.92 -4.14
C MET A 252 -3.64 4.40 -3.87
N ALA A 253 -4.06 5.27 -4.78
CA ALA A 253 -3.98 6.71 -4.61
C ALA A 253 -4.99 7.42 -5.50
N ASP A 254 -5.58 8.51 -5.00
CA ASP A 254 -6.33 9.44 -5.84
C ASP A 254 -5.35 10.23 -6.72
N LEU A 255 -5.18 9.80 -7.97
CA LEU A 255 -4.23 10.37 -8.91
C LEU A 255 -4.86 11.47 -9.76
N ASN A 256 -6.19 11.54 -9.77
CA ASN A 256 -6.94 12.43 -10.64
C ASN A 256 -7.65 13.55 -9.86
N GLY A 257 -7.78 13.41 -8.53
CA GLY A 257 -8.38 14.39 -7.63
C GLY A 257 -9.90 14.29 -7.55
N ASP A 258 -10.52 13.17 -7.91
CA ASP A 258 -11.98 12.99 -7.95
C ASP A 258 -12.55 12.20 -6.78
N GLY A 259 -11.71 11.84 -5.82
CA GLY A 259 -12.17 11.11 -4.67
C GLY A 259 -12.21 9.61 -4.75
N ALA A 260 -11.87 9.03 -5.89
CA ALA A 260 -11.90 7.60 -6.08
C ALA A 260 -10.47 7.12 -6.33
N PRO A 261 -9.80 6.50 -5.33
CA PRO A 261 -8.42 6.09 -5.51
C PRO A 261 -8.28 5.13 -6.69
N GLU A 262 -7.30 5.42 -7.55
CA GLU A 262 -6.86 4.54 -8.61
C GLU A 262 -5.97 3.42 -8.08
N ILE A 263 -5.90 2.33 -8.84
CA ILE A 263 -4.98 1.22 -8.58
C ILE A 263 -3.86 1.26 -9.62
N TYR A 264 -2.62 1.37 -9.15
CA TYR A 264 -1.42 1.19 -9.96
C TYR A 264 -0.78 -0.16 -9.60
N ALA A 265 -0.63 -1.04 -10.58
CA ALA A 265 0.05 -2.32 -10.45
C ALA A 265 1.43 -2.24 -11.11
N VAL A 266 2.48 -2.37 -10.30
CA VAL A 266 3.87 -2.35 -10.74
C VAL A 266 4.28 -3.75 -11.15
N ASN A 267 4.70 -3.91 -12.41
CA ASN A 267 5.06 -5.18 -12.98
C ASN A 267 6.58 -5.29 -13.21
N TYR A 268 7.12 -6.49 -13.01
CA TYR A 268 8.56 -6.67 -12.98
C TYR A 268 9.13 -7.23 -14.29
N LEU A 269 8.89 -8.51 -14.57
CA LEU A 269 9.46 -9.22 -15.70
C LEU A 269 8.39 -10.02 -16.44
N MET A 270 8.58 -10.20 -17.74
CA MET A 270 7.73 -11.04 -18.57
C MET A 270 8.53 -12.03 -19.39
N GLY A 271 7.85 -13.02 -19.97
CA GLY A 271 8.45 -14.02 -20.86
C GLY A 271 7.79 -15.38 -20.70
N GLU A 272 7.89 -16.24 -21.71
CA GLU A 272 7.26 -17.57 -21.67
C GLU A 272 7.81 -18.47 -20.56
N ASP A 273 9.07 -18.27 -20.16
CA ASP A 273 9.76 -19.10 -19.17
C ASP A 273 10.32 -18.28 -17.99
N VAL A 274 9.79 -17.06 -17.75
CA VAL A 274 10.28 -16.17 -16.70
C VAL A 274 10.25 -16.82 -15.31
N PHE A 275 9.24 -17.65 -15.04
CA PHE A 275 9.06 -18.32 -13.77
C PHE A 275 9.79 -19.67 -13.67
N ASP A 276 10.25 -20.25 -14.78
CA ASP A 276 10.81 -21.61 -14.79
C ASP A 276 12.28 -21.66 -15.23
N ARG A 277 12.79 -20.61 -15.87
CA ARG A 277 14.14 -20.60 -16.42
C ARG A 277 15.19 -20.57 -15.31
N VAL A 278 16.02 -21.60 -15.32
CA VAL A 278 17.33 -21.62 -14.67
C VAL A 278 18.42 -21.36 -15.71
N CYS A 279 19.32 -20.43 -15.40
CA CYS A 279 20.40 -20.06 -16.29
C CYS A 279 21.61 -20.99 -16.14
N ARG A 280 22.56 -20.89 -17.05
CA ARG A 280 23.83 -21.63 -16.97
C ARG A 280 25.02 -20.68 -17.06
N THR A 281 26.11 -21.08 -16.41
CA THR A 281 27.45 -20.48 -16.58
C THR A 281 28.06 -20.90 -17.93
N ALA A 282 29.24 -20.37 -18.25
CA ALA A 282 29.99 -20.77 -19.43
C ALA A 282 30.46 -22.24 -19.40
N ASP A 283 30.63 -22.83 -18.21
CA ASP A 283 31.03 -24.23 -18.04
C ASP A 283 29.84 -25.21 -18.01
N GLY A 284 28.61 -24.68 -18.15
CA GLY A 284 27.39 -25.48 -18.20
C GLY A 284 26.77 -25.79 -16.84
N SER A 285 27.39 -25.40 -15.72
CA SER A 285 26.77 -25.49 -14.41
C SER A 285 25.56 -24.56 -14.29
N GLU A 286 24.57 -24.99 -13.50
CA GLU A 286 23.36 -24.21 -13.24
C GLU A 286 23.68 -22.99 -12.37
N ARG A 287 23.00 -21.89 -12.69
CA ARG A 287 23.02 -20.65 -11.91
C ARG A 287 21.67 -19.97 -12.02
N SER A 288 21.34 -19.17 -11.02
CA SER A 288 20.17 -18.31 -11.12
C SER A 288 20.33 -17.29 -12.24
N CYS A 289 19.21 -16.98 -12.89
CA CYS A 289 19.19 -15.93 -13.90
C CYS A 289 19.33 -14.55 -13.25
N MET A 290 19.70 -13.56 -14.06
CA MET A 290 19.69 -12.15 -13.68
C MET A 290 18.45 -11.47 -14.29
N PRO A 291 17.94 -10.39 -13.67
CA PRO A 291 16.76 -9.67 -14.17
C PRO A 291 16.91 -9.20 -15.63
N LEU A 292 18.14 -8.83 -16.04
CA LEU A 292 18.48 -8.45 -17.42
C LEU A 292 18.39 -9.61 -18.44
N ASN A 293 18.16 -10.84 -18.00
CA ASN A 293 17.92 -11.98 -18.90
C ASN A 293 16.47 -12.10 -19.38
N PHE A 294 15.58 -11.26 -18.86
CA PHE A 294 14.15 -11.27 -19.19
C PHE A 294 13.72 -9.88 -19.67
N PRO A 295 12.75 -9.78 -20.59
CA PRO A 295 12.10 -8.52 -20.91
C PRO A 295 11.40 -7.87 -19.70
N ALA A 296 11.31 -6.54 -19.72
CA ALA A 296 10.49 -5.74 -18.81
C ALA A 296 9.00 -6.02 -19.02
N ALA A 297 8.24 -6.11 -17.93
CA ALA A 297 6.78 -6.14 -17.98
C ALA A 297 6.21 -4.71 -17.86
N GLN A 298 5.09 -4.44 -18.53
CA GLN A 298 4.47 -3.12 -18.51
C GLN A 298 3.61 -2.94 -17.25
N ASP A 299 3.85 -1.86 -16.50
CA ASP A 299 3.01 -1.43 -15.39
C ASP A 299 1.57 -1.13 -15.85
N GLN A 300 0.60 -1.30 -14.96
CA GLN A 300 -0.82 -1.09 -15.24
C GLN A 300 -1.42 -0.01 -14.34
N LEU A 301 -2.33 0.81 -14.90
CA LEU A 301 -3.12 1.78 -14.15
C LEU A 301 -4.60 1.57 -14.44
N PHE A 302 -5.36 1.44 -13.36
CA PHE A 302 -6.79 1.24 -13.38
C PHE A 302 -7.50 2.45 -12.77
N GLU A 303 -8.28 3.16 -13.59
CA GLU A 303 -9.13 4.29 -13.19
C GLU A 303 -10.34 3.77 -12.41
N ASN A 304 -10.61 4.32 -11.23
CA ASN A 304 -11.81 3.98 -10.47
C ASN A 304 -12.97 4.83 -10.99
N LEU A 305 -13.98 4.20 -11.57
CA LEU A 305 -15.13 4.92 -12.16
C LEU A 305 -16.18 5.33 -11.12
N ASN A 306 -15.87 5.20 -9.83
CA ASN A 306 -16.73 5.54 -8.69
C ASN A 306 -18.13 4.89 -8.75
N ASN A 307 -18.18 3.67 -9.26
CA ASN A 307 -19.41 2.87 -9.39
C ASN A 307 -19.16 1.37 -9.19
N GLY A 308 -18.06 1.03 -8.50
CA GLY A 308 -17.60 -0.35 -8.31
C GLY A 308 -16.95 -0.97 -9.54
N ARG A 309 -16.63 -0.18 -10.57
CA ARG A 309 -15.88 -0.64 -11.76
C ARG A 309 -14.59 0.11 -11.94
N PHE A 310 -13.62 -0.58 -12.52
CA PHE A 310 -12.33 -0.04 -12.91
C PHE A 310 -12.14 -0.12 -14.42
N GLU A 311 -11.52 0.91 -14.99
CA GLU A 311 -11.10 0.94 -16.39
C GLU A 311 -9.59 0.88 -16.48
N ASN A 312 -9.03 -0.05 -17.28
CA ASN A 312 -7.60 -0.03 -17.56
C ASN A 312 -7.29 1.13 -18.51
N ILE A 313 -6.56 2.13 -18.01
CA ILE A 313 -6.21 3.34 -18.74
C ILE A 313 -4.73 3.42 -19.09
N THR A 314 -3.95 2.35 -18.92
CA THR A 314 -2.49 2.28 -19.14
C THR A 314 -2.04 2.99 -20.42
N SER A 315 -2.65 2.66 -21.57
CA SER A 315 -2.27 3.25 -22.86
C SER A 315 -2.68 4.71 -23.03
N SER A 316 -3.67 5.18 -22.26
CA SER A 316 -4.19 6.55 -22.35
C SER A 316 -3.64 7.49 -21.28
N SER A 317 -2.99 6.95 -20.23
CA SER A 317 -2.46 7.71 -19.10
C SER A 317 -1.00 8.12 -19.27
N GLY A 318 -0.29 7.61 -20.28
CA GLY A 318 1.12 7.97 -20.53
C GLY A 318 2.15 7.23 -19.66
N ILE A 319 1.73 6.18 -18.96
CA ILE A 319 2.63 5.35 -18.13
C ILE A 319 3.30 4.21 -18.93
N GLU A 320 2.97 4.07 -20.22
CA GLU A 320 3.63 3.11 -21.12
C GLU A 320 5.05 3.58 -21.42
N VAL A 321 5.97 3.15 -20.55
CA VAL A 321 7.40 3.43 -20.66
C VAL A 321 8.14 2.10 -20.75
N SER A 322 8.95 1.96 -21.80
CA SER A 322 9.71 0.75 -22.09
C SER A 322 10.80 0.50 -21.04
N GLU A 323 11.19 -0.77 -20.88
CA GLU A 323 12.35 -1.21 -20.08
C GLU A 323 12.19 -1.04 -18.55
N GLY A 324 10.99 -0.71 -18.05
CA GLY A 324 10.71 -0.68 -16.61
C GLY A 324 10.74 -2.07 -15.98
N LYS A 325 11.51 -2.25 -14.91
CA LYS A 325 11.58 -3.49 -14.13
C LYS A 325 11.20 -3.16 -12.70
N GLY A 326 9.93 -2.85 -12.50
CA GLY A 326 9.45 -2.21 -11.29
C GLY A 326 9.47 -3.16 -10.08
N LEU A 327 9.91 -2.64 -8.93
CA LEU A 327 9.89 -3.32 -7.64
C LEU A 327 9.29 -2.47 -6.51
N GLY A 328 9.07 -1.18 -6.74
CA GLY A 328 8.46 -0.30 -5.75
C GLY A 328 7.92 0.97 -6.36
N ILE A 329 6.91 1.54 -5.72
CA ILE A 329 6.28 2.78 -6.14
C ILE A 329 5.98 3.66 -4.93
N VAL A 330 6.12 4.97 -5.11
CA VAL A 330 5.58 5.98 -4.19
C VAL A 330 4.80 7.04 -4.97
N ALA A 331 3.71 7.49 -4.37
CA ALA A 331 2.97 8.66 -4.82
C ALA A 331 3.11 9.79 -3.80
N ALA A 332 3.48 10.97 -4.29
CA ALA A 332 3.57 12.18 -3.48
C ALA A 332 3.49 13.42 -4.39
N ASP A 333 3.05 14.56 -3.84
CA ASP A 333 3.06 15.84 -4.55
C ASP A 333 4.50 16.41 -4.63
N LEU A 334 5.34 15.78 -5.44
CA LEU A 334 6.77 16.09 -5.55
C LEU A 334 7.03 17.39 -6.31
N LYS A 335 6.06 17.85 -7.11
CA LYS A 335 6.13 19.11 -7.86
C LYS A 335 5.34 20.26 -7.23
N GLY A 336 4.62 20.02 -6.13
CA GLY A 336 3.85 21.04 -5.42
C GLY A 336 2.63 21.55 -6.19
N LYS A 337 2.03 20.71 -7.04
CA LYS A 337 0.87 21.05 -7.89
C LYS A 337 -0.46 20.69 -7.23
N GLY A 338 -0.43 19.98 -6.11
CA GLY A 338 -1.60 19.57 -5.35
C GLY A 338 -2.18 18.20 -5.73
N PHE A 339 -1.56 17.48 -6.66
CA PHE A 339 -1.94 16.11 -7.01
C PHE A 339 -0.68 15.26 -7.15
N PRO A 340 -0.74 13.94 -6.85
CA PRO A 340 0.47 13.13 -6.72
C PRO A 340 1.18 12.90 -8.07
N ASP A 341 2.50 13.01 -8.03
CA ASP A 341 3.42 12.44 -9.02
C ASP A 341 3.85 11.04 -8.55
N LEU A 342 4.34 10.20 -9.47
CA LEU A 342 4.78 8.83 -9.14
C LEU A 342 6.28 8.67 -9.32
N PHE A 343 6.94 8.00 -8.39
CA PHE A 343 8.30 7.50 -8.58
C PHE A 343 8.30 5.97 -8.52
N ILE A 344 8.84 5.34 -9.56
CA ILE A 344 8.92 3.89 -9.70
C ILE A 344 10.39 3.48 -9.59
N ALA A 345 10.67 2.68 -8.56
CA ALA A 345 11.96 2.04 -8.33
C ALA A 345 12.10 0.85 -9.27
N ASN A 346 13.05 0.91 -10.18
CA ASN A 346 13.32 -0.13 -11.16
C ASN A 346 14.64 -0.86 -10.85
N ASP A 347 14.66 -2.16 -11.10
CA ASP A 347 15.83 -3.01 -10.87
C ASP A 347 16.75 -3.08 -12.09
N ALA A 348 18.03 -2.77 -11.88
CA ALA A 348 19.11 -2.84 -12.86
C ALA A 348 18.96 -1.94 -14.10
N VAL A 349 17.86 -1.18 -14.18
CA VAL A 349 17.51 -0.25 -15.27
C VAL A 349 17.20 1.14 -14.68
N ALA A 350 16.85 2.11 -15.53
CA ALA A 350 16.56 3.47 -15.07
C ALA A 350 15.27 3.51 -14.25
N ASN A 351 15.26 4.22 -13.12
CA ASN A 351 14.02 4.51 -12.40
C ASN A 351 13.12 5.43 -13.24
N PHE A 352 11.81 5.38 -12.99
CA PHE A 352 10.87 6.30 -13.62
C PHE A 352 10.35 7.33 -12.65
N PHE A 353 10.08 8.52 -13.18
CA PHE A 353 9.45 9.61 -12.46
C PHE A 353 8.34 10.16 -13.34
N MET A 354 7.13 9.76 -13.02
CA MET A 354 5.92 10.10 -13.76
C MET A 354 5.33 11.37 -13.19
N VAL A 355 5.57 12.48 -13.88
CA VAL A 355 5.02 13.78 -13.54
C VAL A 355 3.58 13.85 -14.02
N ASN A 356 2.65 13.97 -13.08
CA ASN A 356 1.23 14.06 -13.37
C ASN A 356 0.91 15.39 -14.08
N GLN A 357 0.10 15.38 -15.13
CA GLN A 357 -0.11 16.52 -16.02
C GLN A 357 -1.45 17.22 -15.81
N GLY A 358 -2.39 16.64 -15.06
CA GLY A 358 -3.68 17.27 -14.87
C GLY A 358 -4.62 16.57 -13.91
N MET A 359 -5.66 17.31 -13.51
CA MET A 359 -6.76 16.82 -12.69
C MET A 359 -7.88 16.22 -13.56
N ARG A 360 -8.71 15.36 -12.98
CA ARG A 360 -9.87 14.63 -13.56
C ARG A 360 -9.57 13.47 -14.48
N LYS A 361 -8.37 13.40 -15.04
CA LYS A 361 -7.91 12.19 -15.71
C LYS A 361 -6.41 12.05 -15.46
N PRO A 362 -5.97 10.96 -14.82
CA PRO A 362 -4.58 10.83 -14.45
C PRO A 362 -3.77 10.60 -15.74
N THR A 363 -2.94 11.59 -16.05
CA THR A 363 -2.08 11.60 -17.25
C THR A 363 -0.68 11.96 -16.81
N PHE A 364 0.30 11.27 -17.34
CA PHE A 364 1.66 11.29 -16.84
C PHE A 364 2.67 11.54 -17.95
N GLN A 365 3.76 12.18 -17.58
CA GLN A 365 4.94 12.35 -18.40
C GLN A 365 6.15 11.82 -17.65
N GLU A 366 6.91 10.94 -18.28
CA GLU A 366 8.19 10.45 -17.75
C GLU A 366 9.24 11.59 -17.78
N GLU A 367 9.81 11.91 -16.63
CA GLU A 367 10.83 12.96 -16.48
C GLU A 367 12.04 12.55 -15.61
N ALA A 368 12.27 11.26 -15.33
CA ALA A 368 13.31 10.82 -14.40
C ALA A 368 14.70 11.25 -14.85
N LEU A 369 14.99 11.18 -16.14
CA LEU A 369 16.30 11.59 -16.66
C LEU A 369 16.54 13.08 -16.45
N LEU A 370 15.55 13.92 -16.78
CA LEU A 370 15.64 15.38 -16.64
C LEU A 370 15.66 15.80 -15.17
N SER A 371 15.02 15.03 -14.30
CA SER A 371 14.93 15.28 -12.86
C SER A 371 16.12 14.71 -12.08
N GLY A 372 17.03 13.99 -12.73
CA GLY A 372 18.19 13.35 -12.08
C GLY A 372 17.81 12.15 -11.19
N LEU A 373 16.64 11.56 -11.42
CA LEU A 373 16.08 10.44 -10.66
C LEU A 373 16.30 9.08 -11.35
N ALA A 374 16.61 9.09 -12.66
CA ALA A 374 16.79 7.87 -13.46
C ALA A 374 18.03 7.04 -13.09
N PHE A 375 19.12 7.71 -12.70
CA PHE A 375 20.43 7.10 -12.49
C PHE A 375 21.10 7.67 -11.24
N ASN A 376 22.11 6.97 -10.72
CA ASN A 376 22.96 7.50 -9.65
C ASN A 376 23.86 8.65 -10.13
N ALA A 377 24.64 9.22 -9.20
CA ALA A 377 25.53 10.36 -9.47
C ALA A 377 26.62 10.10 -10.54
N GLN A 378 26.86 8.85 -10.93
CA GLN A 378 27.79 8.48 -12.01
C GLN A 378 27.08 8.13 -13.34
N GLY A 379 25.76 8.33 -13.43
CA GLY A 379 24.97 7.98 -14.61
C GLY A 379 24.82 6.47 -14.81
N ARG A 380 24.89 5.68 -13.74
CA ARG A 380 24.70 4.22 -13.78
C ARG A 380 23.33 3.85 -13.23
N THR A 381 22.76 2.79 -13.79
CA THR A 381 21.57 2.13 -13.24
C THR A 381 21.92 1.44 -11.92
N GLU A 382 20.94 1.37 -11.02
CA GLU A 382 21.08 0.68 -9.74
C GLU A 382 20.03 -0.43 -9.63
N ALA A 383 20.22 -1.34 -8.68
CA ALA A 383 19.22 -2.32 -8.31
C ALA A 383 18.30 -1.72 -7.24
N CYS A 384 17.38 -0.83 -7.64
CA CYS A 384 16.43 -0.24 -6.72
C CYS A 384 15.34 -1.26 -6.37
N MET A 385 15.53 -1.98 -5.26
CA MET A 385 14.63 -3.04 -4.77
C MET A 385 13.45 -2.54 -3.93
N GLY A 386 13.27 -1.22 -3.82
CA GLY A 386 12.20 -0.60 -3.06
C GLY A 386 12.38 0.91 -2.90
N VAL A 387 11.31 1.58 -2.50
CA VAL A 387 11.30 3.00 -2.18
C VAL A 387 10.29 3.24 -1.06
N ALA A 388 10.58 4.20 -0.18
CA ALA A 388 9.66 4.66 0.84
C ALA A 388 9.67 6.19 0.86
N ALA A 389 8.51 6.76 1.16
CA ALA A 389 8.35 8.18 1.39
C ALA A 389 7.80 8.40 2.81
N GLY A 390 8.26 9.44 3.47
CA GLY A 390 7.78 9.86 4.77
C GLY A 390 7.97 11.36 4.90
N ASP A 391 7.05 12.01 5.61
CA ASP A 391 7.20 13.39 6.01
C ASP A 391 7.88 13.42 7.38
N ALA A 392 9.08 13.98 7.45
CA ALA A 392 9.86 14.06 8.67
C ALA A 392 9.33 15.11 9.66
N ASP A 393 8.46 16.01 9.18
CA ASP A 393 7.83 17.07 9.96
C ASP A 393 6.37 16.74 10.34
N ALA A 394 5.94 15.48 10.11
CA ALA A 394 4.57 14.99 10.35
C ALA A 394 4.14 14.92 11.82
#